data_AF-A0A661ZGE0-F1
#
_entry.id   AF-A0A661ZGE0-F1
#
_cell.length_a   1.000
_cell.length_b   1.000
_cell.length_c   1.000
_cell.angle_alpha   90.00
_cell.angle_beta   90.00
_cell.angle_gamma   90.00
#
_symmetry.space_group_name_H-M   'P 1'
#
loop_
_entity.id
_entity.type
_entity.pdbx_description
1 polymer ?
#
loop_
_entity_poly.entity_id
_entity_poly.type
_entity_poly.pdbx_seq_one_letter_code
_entity_poly.pdbx_strand_id
1 'polypeptide(L)'
;MSSNLQGVVIKSTGSWFSVLSGDGKITQCKLRGKFRIKGIKTTNPVAVGDEVVFNFSVDGKIGWITKILPRHNYIIRKSTKLSKISHIIAANVDQAIIIATLAFPRTSTGFIDRFLITTEAYHIPAILVFNKIDLYDENQMLDLKKLMELYEGIGYKCLKVSALRGDNLDELKKVLKDKRSLFSGHSGVGKSALANAIQPGLQLKTNKISDAHNKGLHTT
;
A
#
# COMPACT_ATOMS: atom_id res chain seq x y z
N MET A 1 30.60 -14.42 -16.42
CA MET A 1 30.34 -13.88 -15.07
C MET A 1 28.97 -13.22 -15.11
N SER A 2 28.00 -13.71 -14.33
CA SER A 2 26.68 -13.07 -14.25
C SER A 2 26.82 -11.76 -13.46
N SER A 3 26.51 -10.63 -14.07
CA SER A 3 26.54 -9.33 -13.39
C SER A 3 25.41 -9.26 -12.37
N ASN A 4 25.76 -9.11 -11.08
CA ASN A 4 24.80 -8.89 -10.01
C ASN A 4 24.14 -7.52 -10.20
N LEU A 5 22.83 -7.52 -10.44
CA LEU A 5 22.02 -6.32 -10.59
C LEU A 5 21.23 -6.06 -9.31
N GLN A 6 20.91 -4.80 -9.05
CA GLN A 6 20.07 -4.38 -7.93
C GLN A 6 18.80 -3.72 -8.41
N GLY A 7 17.72 -3.89 -7.65
CA GLY A 7 16.45 -3.24 -7.91
C GLY A 7 15.45 -3.40 -6.78
N VAL A 8 14.27 -2.82 -6.98
CA VAL A 8 13.16 -2.82 -6.03
C VAL A 8 12.04 -3.71 -6.54
N VAL A 9 11.50 -4.57 -5.69
CA VAL A 9 10.33 -5.40 -6.02
C VAL A 9 9.09 -4.49 -6.07
N ILE A 10 8.51 -4.30 -7.24
CA ILE A 10 7.33 -3.45 -7.45
C ILE A 10 6.01 -4.24 -7.55
N LYS A 11 6.10 -5.55 -7.83
CA LYS A 11 4.94 -6.44 -7.92
C LYS A 11 5.30 -7.85 -7.49
N SER A 12 4.38 -8.51 -6.78
CA SER A 12 4.47 -9.91 -6.37
C SER A 12 3.21 -10.65 -6.83
N THR A 13 3.37 -11.75 -7.55
CA THR A 13 2.26 -12.60 -8.04
C THR A 13 2.68 -14.06 -7.99
N GLY A 14 2.25 -14.77 -6.93
CA GLY A 14 2.67 -16.14 -6.70
C GLY A 14 4.18 -16.24 -6.48
N SER A 15 4.88 -16.98 -7.35
CA SER A 15 6.34 -17.14 -7.33
C SER A 15 7.09 -16.15 -8.23
N TRP A 16 6.37 -15.22 -8.88
CA TRP A 16 6.91 -14.22 -9.79
C TRP A 16 6.97 -12.84 -9.12
N PHE A 17 8.06 -12.14 -9.39
CA PHE A 17 8.32 -10.79 -8.90
C PHE A 17 8.71 -9.88 -10.04
N SER A 18 8.12 -8.69 -10.14
CA SER A 18 8.62 -7.67 -11.06
C SER A 18 9.58 -6.77 -10.29
N VAL A 19 10.82 -6.68 -10.76
CA VAL A 19 11.90 -5.89 -10.13
C VAL A 19 12.23 -4.70 -11.03
N LEU A 20 12.12 -3.50 -10.47
CA LEU A 20 12.51 -2.25 -11.11
C LEU A 20 13.98 -1.95 -10.79
N SER A 21 14.82 -1.90 -11.82
CA SER A 21 16.24 -1.58 -11.70
C SER A 21 16.46 -0.06 -11.70
N GLY A 22 17.63 0.40 -11.24
CA GLY A 22 17.97 1.83 -11.20
C GLY A 22 17.98 2.53 -12.56
N ASP A 23 18.08 1.79 -13.66
CA ASP A 23 17.98 2.29 -15.03
C ASP A 23 16.53 2.35 -15.55
N GLY A 24 15.53 2.10 -14.69
CA GLY A 24 14.12 2.12 -15.02
C GLY A 24 13.58 0.85 -15.68
N LYS A 25 14.41 -0.19 -15.90
CA LYS A 25 13.96 -1.44 -16.51
C LYS A 25 13.24 -2.33 -15.50
N ILE A 26 12.11 -2.89 -15.94
CA ILE A 26 11.35 -3.88 -15.19
C ILE A 26 11.73 -5.28 -15.67
N THR A 27 12.25 -6.09 -14.75
CA THR A 27 12.63 -7.50 -15.01
C THR A 27 11.68 -8.44 -14.29
N GLN A 28 11.23 -9.49 -14.98
CA GLN A 28 10.49 -10.59 -14.33
C GLN A 28 11.46 -11.54 -13.67
N CYS A 29 11.29 -11.73 -12.37
CA CYS A 29 12.19 -12.46 -11.51
C CYS A 29 11.50 -13.60 -10.77
N LYS A 30 12.28 -14.63 -10.44
CA LYS A 30 11.92 -15.71 -9.53
C LYS A 30 12.92 -15.81 -8.39
N LEU A 31 12.48 -16.39 -7.29
CA LEU A 31 13.35 -16.64 -6.15
C LEU A 31 14.17 -17.91 -6.36
N ARG A 32 15.50 -17.84 -6.17
CA ARG A 32 16.39 -18.99 -6.30
C ARG A 32 16.45 -19.79 -4.98
N GLY A 33 15.84 -20.97 -4.94
CA GLY A 33 16.00 -21.94 -3.83
C GLY A 33 15.29 -21.58 -2.51
N LYS A 34 15.46 -22.44 -1.48
CA LYS A 34 14.83 -22.29 -0.15
C LYS A 34 15.47 -21.14 0.64
N PHE A 35 15.09 -19.91 0.32
CA PHE A 35 15.25 -18.77 1.22
C PHE A 35 14.40 -18.99 2.48
N ARG A 36 14.97 -19.70 3.47
CA ARG A 36 14.45 -19.71 4.83
C ARG A 36 15.01 -18.49 5.52
N ILE A 37 14.25 -17.40 5.55
CA ILE A 37 14.55 -16.27 6.45
C ILE A 37 14.55 -16.83 7.88
N LYS A 38 15.71 -16.81 8.55
CA LYS A 38 15.83 -17.23 9.96
C LYS A 38 14.87 -16.37 10.79
N GLY A 39 13.97 -17.01 11.54
CA GLY A 39 13.09 -16.35 12.51
C GLY A 39 11.67 -15.99 12.01
N ILE A 40 11.39 -16.02 10.70
CA ILE A 40 10.05 -15.71 10.17
C ILE A 40 9.53 -16.90 9.37
N LYS A 41 8.49 -17.58 9.87
CA LYS A 41 7.73 -18.60 9.12
C LYS A 41 6.84 -17.93 8.07
N THR A 42 7.42 -17.25 7.07
CA THR A 42 6.69 -16.66 5.93
C THR A 42 6.69 -17.64 4.75
N THR A 43 5.53 -17.84 4.13
CA THR A 43 5.33 -18.66 2.91
C THR A 43 5.91 -18.00 1.65
N ASN A 44 6.09 -16.67 1.66
CA ASN A 44 6.80 -15.91 0.64
C ASN A 44 7.77 -14.93 1.32
N PRO A 45 9.10 -15.11 1.21
CA PRO A 45 10.08 -14.26 1.90
C PRO A 45 10.23 -12.88 1.26
N VAL A 46 9.82 -12.71 0.00
CA VAL A 46 9.93 -11.46 -0.76
C VAL A 46 8.59 -10.71 -0.72
N ALA A 47 8.66 -9.43 -0.37
CA ALA A 47 7.54 -8.50 -0.33
C ALA A 47 7.73 -7.35 -1.33
N VAL A 48 6.64 -6.65 -1.67
CA VAL A 48 6.72 -5.41 -2.44
C VAL A 48 7.49 -4.37 -1.63
N GLY A 49 8.38 -3.62 -2.29
CA GLY A 49 9.29 -2.66 -1.66
C GLY A 49 10.61 -3.27 -1.18
N ASP A 50 10.78 -4.61 -1.23
CA ASP A 50 12.08 -5.21 -0.97
C ASP A 50 13.11 -4.76 -2.00
N GLU A 51 14.29 -4.40 -1.50
CA GLU A 51 15.47 -4.18 -2.32
C GLU A 51 16.19 -5.52 -2.48
N VAL A 52 16.51 -5.89 -3.72
CA VAL A 52 17.00 -7.22 -4.06
C VAL A 52 18.20 -7.18 -4.98
N VAL A 53 19.06 -8.18 -4.85
CA VAL A 53 20.09 -8.51 -5.83
C VAL A 53 19.58 -9.65 -6.69
N PHE A 54 19.73 -9.54 -8.01
CA PHE A 54 19.34 -10.58 -8.96
C PHE A 54 20.33 -10.73 -10.10
N ASN A 55 20.32 -11.90 -10.74
CA ASN A 55 21.12 -12.22 -11.92
C ASN A 55 20.22 -12.77 -13.02
N PHE A 56 20.51 -12.45 -14.29
CA PHE A 56 19.80 -13.07 -15.40
C PHE A 56 20.12 -14.56 -15.51
N SER A 57 19.12 -15.33 -15.97
CA SER A 57 19.29 -16.68 -16.47
C SER A 57 20.22 -16.70 -17.69
N VAL A 58 20.72 -17.89 -18.03
CA VAL A 58 21.64 -18.08 -19.17
C VAL A 58 21.00 -17.63 -20.49
N ASP A 59 19.69 -17.80 -20.65
CA ASP A 59 18.93 -17.33 -21.81
C ASP A 59 18.53 -15.85 -21.75
N GLY A 60 18.88 -15.12 -20.67
CA GLY A 60 18.60 -13.70 -20.48
C GLY A 60 17.13 -13.34 -20.22
N LYS A 61 16.22 -14.33 -20.18
CA LYS A 61 14.77 -14.07 -20.15
C LYS A 61 14.20 -13.81 -18.75
N ILE A 62 14.82 -14.37 -17.71
CA ILE A 62 14.30 -14.33 -16.34
C ILE A 62 15.40 -13.90 -15.38
N GLY A 63 15.08 -13.03 -14.42
CA GLY A 63 15.95 -12.73 -13.30
C GLY A 63 15.81 -13.75 -12.17
N TRP A 64 16.91 -14.12 -11.53
CA TRP A 64 16.93 -14.92 -10.31
C TRP A 64 17.33 -14.04 -9.15
N ILE A 65 16.39 -13.80 -8.23
CA ILE A 65 16.68 -13.11 -6.96
C ILE A 65 17.63 -14.00 -6.16
N THR A 66 18.82 -13.47 -5.90
CA THR A 66 19.91 -14.14 -5.18
C THR A 66 20.08 -13.61 -3.76
N LYS A 67 19.56 -12.42 -3.46
CA LYS A 67 19.62 -11.81 -2.12
C LYS A 67 18.49 -10.80 -1.93
N ILE A 68 17.93 -10.76 -0.73
CA ILE A 68 17.08 -9.66 -0.24
C ILE A 68 17.98 -8.79 0.66
N LEU A 69 18.04 -7.50 0.39
CA LEU A 69 18.81 -6.54 1.18
C LEU A 69 18.09 -6.24 2.51
N PRO A 70 18.80 -5.74 3.55
CA PRO A 70 18.19 -5.42 4.83
C PRO A 70 17.01 -4.45 4.69
N ARG A 71 15.93 -4.73 5.42
CA ARG A 71 14.75 -3.86 5.47
C ARG A 71 14.94 -2.80 6.56
N HIS A 72 14.58 -1.56 6.29
CA HIS A 72 14.50 -0.54 7.35
C HIS A 72 13.18 -0.59 8.11
N ASN A 73 12.09 -1.02 7.46
CA ASN A 73 10.81 -1.37 8.11
C ASN A 73 10.03 -2.39 7.27
N TYR A 74 8.92 -2.89 7.83
CA TYR A 74 7.98 -3.75 7.12
C TYR A 74 6.62 -3.76 7.80
N ILE A 75 5.57 -4.07 7.05
CA ILE A 75 4.21 -4.25 7.60
C ILE A 75 3.73 -5.68 7.38
N ILE A 76 3.13 -6.28 8.41
CA ILE A 76 2.57 -7.63 8.33
C ILE A 76 1.05 -7.63 8.41
N ARG A 77 0.44 -8.59 7.71
CA ARG A 77 -0.93 -9.02 7.98
C ARG A 77 -0.88 -10.33 8.76
N LYS A 78 -1.48 -10.35 9.96
CA LYS A 78 -1.79 -11.62 10.63
C LYS A 78 -2.93 -12.30 9.87
N SER A 79 -2.71 -13.57 9.51
CA SER A 79 -3.78 -14.41 8.96
C SER A 79 -4.87 -14.64 10.03
N THR A 80 -6.14 -14.60 9.63
CA THR A 80 -7.28 -14.89 10.52
C THR A 80 -7.45 -16.38 10.80
N LYS A 81 -6.79 -17.25 10.03
CA LYS A 81 -6.76 -18.70 10.27
C LYS A 81 -5.50 -19.05 11.08
N LEU A 82 -5.66 -19.98 12.03
CA LEU A 82 -4.71 -20.53 13.02
C LEU A 82 -3.27 -20.85 12.58
N SER A 83 -2.91 -20.65 11.32
CA SER A 83 -1.52 -20.63 10.89
C SER A 83 -0.85 -19.35 11.41
N LYS A 84 0.13 -19.50 12.33
CA LYS A 84 1.05 -18.45 12.83
C LYS A 84 1.93 -17.79 11.75
N ILE A 85 1.48 -17.79 10.49
CA ILE A 85 2.20 -17.31 9.33
C ILE A 85 1.81 -15.84 9.16
N SER A 86 2.70 -14.96 9.60
CA SER A 86 2.59 -13.54 9.31
C SER A 86 3.00 -13.32 7.86
N HIS A 87 2.17 -12.66 7.06
CA HIS A 87 2.53 -12.32 5.67
C HIS A 87 3.02 -10.87 5.65
N ILE A 88 4.25 -10.66 5.19
CA ILE A 88 4.78 -9.31 4.96
C ILE A 88 4.10 -8.78 3.70
N ILE A 89 3.34 -7.69 3.84
CA ILE A 89 2.58 -7.11 2.74
C ILE A 89 3.49 -6.17 1.93
N ALA A 90 4.26 -5.36 2.65
CA ALA A 90 5.19 -4.39 2.09
C ALA A 90 6.40 -4.20 3.02
N ALA A 91 7.51 -3.81 2.44
CA ALA A 91 8.75 -3.47 3.12
C ALA A 91 9.27 -2.12 2.63
N ASN A 92 10.12 -1.48 3.43
CA ASN A 92 10.78 -0.22 3.09
C ASN A 92 9.78 0.88 2.69
N VAL A 93 8.77 1.10 3.53
CA VAL A 93 7.67 2.03 3.32
C VAL A 93 7.94 3.32 4.09
N ASP A 94 7.93 4.46 3.40
CA ASP A 94 8.20 5.77 4.03
C ASP A 94 6.99 6.31 4.80
N GLN A 95 5.78 5.96 4.36
CA GLN A 95 4.53 6.40 4.98
C GLN A 95 3.34 5.49 4.66
N ALA A 96 2.34 5.53 5.53
CA ALA A 96 1.10 4.80 5.39
C ALA A 96 -0.10 5.75 5.28
N ILE A 97 -0.87 5.63 4.21
CA ILE A 97 -2.02 6.47 3.92
C ILE A 97 -3.29 5.66 4.16
N ILE A 98 -4.05 6.02 5.20
CA ILE A 98 -5.38 5.44 5.41
C ILE A 98 -6.43 6.29 4.69
N ILE A 99 -7.07 5.68 3.70
CA ILE A 99 -8.17 6.30 2.97
C ILE A 99 -9.47 5.91 3.65
N ALA A 100 -10.14 6.91 4.20
CA ALA A 100 -11.38 6.80 4.93
C ALA A 100 -12.48 7.65 4.28
N THR A 101 -13.72 7.32 4.62
CA THR A 101 -14.92 8.02 4.15
C THR A 101 -15.93 8.02 5.30
N LEU A 102 -16.65 9.13 5.50
CA LEU A 102 -17.73 9.21 6.50
C LEU A 102 -18.96 8.43 6.04
N ALA A 103 -19.17 8.37 4.72
CA ALA A 103 -20.26 7.65 4.08
C ALA A 103 -19.81 6.96 2.78
N PHE A 104 -20.55 5.92 2.36
CA PHE A 104 -20.42 5.24 1.07
C PHE A 104 -19.03 4.66 0.70
N PRO A 105 -18.48 3.68 1.45
CA PRO A 105 -18.96 3.12 2.72
C PRO A 105 -18.45 3.93 3.92
N ARG A 106 -19.09 3.80 5.08
CA ARG A 106 -18.54 4.39 6.31
C ARG A 106 -17.28 3.65 6.74
N THR A 107 -16.23 4.39 7.06
CA THR A 107 -15.04 3.87 7.75
C THR A 107 -15.19 4.12 9.24
N SER A 108 -15.16 3.07 10.06
CA SER A 108 -15.27 3.23 11.52
C SER A 108 -13.98 3.76 12.12
N THR A 109 -14.09 4.54 13.20
CA THR A 109 -12.93 5.00 13.98
C THR A 109 -12.12 3.81 14.49
N GLY A 110 -12.77 2.76 15.00
CA GLY A 110 -12.06 1.53 15.41
C GLY A 110 -11.32 0.81 14.27
N PHE A 111 -11.63 1.05 12.99
CA PHE A 111 -10.77 0.59 11.87
C PHE A 111 -9.56 1.51 11.69
N ILE A 112 -9.78 2.83 11.71
CA ILE A 112 -8.73 3.85 11.65
C ILE A 112 -7.73 3.63 12.80
N ASP A 113 -8.20 3.57 14.04
CA ASP A 113 -7.36 3.45 15.24
C ASP A 113 -6.51 2.17 15.20
N ARG A 114 -7.07 1.03 14.79
CA ARG A 114 -6.31 -0.21 14.62
C ARG A 114 -5.25 -0.11 13.53
N PHE A 115 -5.53 0.63 12.46
CA PHE A 115 -4.56 0.91 11.42
C PHE A 115 -3.42 1.77 11.97
N LEU A 116 -3.74 2.87 12.65
CA LEU A 116 -2.76 3.79 13.25
C LEU A 116 -1.88 3.06 14.28
N ILE A 117 -2.46 2.27 15.18
CA ILE A 117 -1.71 1.43 16.13
C ILE A 117 -0.76 0.48 15.40
N THR A 118 -1.20 -0.09 14.27
CA THR A 118 -0.35 -0.99 13.48
C THR A 118 0.83 -0.23 12.88
N THR A 119 0.60 0.93 12.28
CA THR A 119 1.66 1.72 11.64
C THR A 119 2.68 2.23 12.66
N GLU A 120 2.22 2.67 13.84
CA GLU A 120 3.09 3.05 14.95
C GLU A 120 3.95 1.87 15.44
N ALA A 121 3.38 0.68 15.57
CA ALA A 121 4.11 -0.53 15.99
C ALA A 121 5.22 -0.95 15.00
N TYR A 122 5.15 -0.50 13.75
CA TYR A 122 6.17 -0.74 12.72
C TYR A 122 7.00 0.51 12.38
N HIS A 123 6.86 1.60 13.15
CA HIS A 123 7.54 2.87 12.94
C HIS A 123 7.34 3.44 11.52
N ILE A 124 6.10 3.38 11.04
CA ILE A 124 5.69 3.93 9.74
C ILE A 124 4.79 5.15 10.00
N PRO A 125 5.20 6.37 9.63
CA PRO A 125 4.36 7.56 9.76
C PRO A 125 3.02 7.39 9.02
N ALA A 126 1.91 7.69 9.70
CA ALA A 126 0.58 7.56 9.14
C ALA A 126 -0.09 8.90 8.82
N ILE A 127 -0.86 8.93 7.73
CA ILE A 127 -1.62 10.10 7.28
C ILE A 127 -3.05 9.65 6.97
N LEU A 128 -4.03 10.40 7.49
CA LEU A 128 -5.45 10.14 7.23
C LEU A 128 -5.89 10.95 6.01
N VAL A 129 -6.54 10.28 5.06
CA VAL A 129 -7.11 10.91 3.87
C VAL A 129 -8.60 10.60 3.82
N PHE A 130 -9.42 11.59 4.13
CA PHE A 130 -10.86 11.53 4.02
C PHE A 130 -11.29 11.84 2.59
N ASN A 131 -11.65 10.82 1.84
CA ASN A 131 -12.04 10.96 0.44
C ASN A 131 -13.55 11.24 0.29
N LYS A 132 -13.97 11.50 -0.95
CA LYS A 132 -15.37 11.66 -1.37
C LYS A 132 -16.10 12.84 -0.74
N ILE A 133 -15.38 13.93 -0.44
CA ILE A 133 -15.99 15.13 0.15
C ILE A 133 -17.03 15.78 -0.77
N ASP A 134 -17.02 15.44 -2.06
CA ASP A 134 -18.05 15.82 -3.03
C ASP A 134 -19.44 15.24 -2.72
N LEU A 135 -19.53 14.21 -1.87
CA LEU A 135 -20.78 13.57 -1.48
C LEU A 135 -21.34 14.06 -0.14
N TYR A 136 -20.63 14.97 0.55
CA TYR A 136 -20.99 15.37 1.91
C TYR A 136 -21.85 16.64 1.93
N ASP A 137 -22.93 16.60 2.70
CA ASP A 137 -23.71 17.78 3.06
C ASP A 137 -23.02 18.63 4.15
N GLU A 138 -23.61 19.77 4.51
CA GLU A 138 -23.04 20.68 5.51
C GLU A 138 -22.85 20.03 6.89
N ASN A 139 -23.78 19.17 7.31
CA ASN A 139 -23.71 18.47 8.58
C ASN A 139 -22.57 17.43 8.57
N GLN A 140 -22.45 16.67 7.48
CA GLN A 140 -21.38 15.71 7.28
C GLN A 140 -20.01 16.38 7.17
N MET A 141 -19.94 17.56 6.56
CA MET A 141 -18.72 18.37 6.53
C MET A 141 -18.32 18.87 7.93
N LEU A 142 -19.29 19.22 8.78
CA LEU A 142 -19.03 19.58 10.18
C LEU A 142 -18.54 18.37 11.00
N ASP A 143 -19.14 17.20 10.80
CA ASP A 143 -18.71 15.97 11.48
C ASP A 143 -17.32 15.52 11.02
N LEU A 144 -17.01 15.66 9.73
CA LEU A 144 -15.67 15.43 9.20
C LEU A 144 -14.66 16.35 9.87
N LYS A 145 -14.99 17.65 10.01
CA LYS A 145 -14.11 18.62 10.67
C LYS A 145 -13.78 18.21 12.11
N LYS A 146 -14.80 17.87 12.91
CA LYS A 146 -14.61 17.40 14.30
C LYS A 146 -13.72 16.14 14.37
N LEU A 147 -13.92 15.22 13.42
CA LEU A 147 -13.13 13.99 13.36
C LEU A 147 -11.67 14.27 12.98
N MET A 148 -11.43 15.19 12.04
CA MET A 148 -10.08 15.62 11.68
C MET A 148 -9.39 16.30 12.87
N GLU A 149 -10.07 17.22 13.56
CA GLU A 149 -9.55 17.91 14.75
C GLU A 149 -9.16 16.92 15.86
N LEU A 150 -9.94 15.84 16.05
CA LEU A 150 -9.61 14.79 17.01
C LEU A 150 -8.26 14.11 16.68
N TYR A 151 -8.09 13.68 15.42
CA TYR A 151 -6.87 12.96 15.00
C TYR A 151 -5.66 13.90 14.87
N GLU A 152 -5.87 15.14 14.44
CA GLU A 152 -4.84 16.19 14.42
C GLU A 152 -4.40 16.57 15.84
N GLY A 153 -5.34 16.63 16.78
CA GLY A 153 -5.06 16.90 18.20
C GLY A 153 -4.18 15.85 18.88
N ILE A 154 -4.08 14.64 18.31
CA ILE A 154 -3.16 13.59 18.76
C ILE A 154 -1.96 13.38 17.82
N GLY A 155 -1.71 14.33 16.91
CA GLY A 155 -0.49 14.42 16.11
C GLY A 155 -0.53 13.81 14.71
N TYR A 156 -1.68 13.30 14.24
CA TYR A 156 -1.78 12.77 12.87
C TYR A 156 -2.15 13.86 11.86
N LYS A 157 -1.46 13.85 10.72
CA LYS A 157 -1.87 14.69 9.59
C LYS A 157 -3.16 14.14 8.97
N CYS A 158 -4.16 15.02 8.84
CA CYS A 158 -5.38 14.72 8.11
C CYS A 158 -5.46 15.52 6.80
N LEU A 159 -6.04 14.92 5.78
CA LEU A 159 -6.38 15.55 4.51
C LEU A 159 -7.83 15.21 4.18
N LYS A 160 -8.52 16.14 3.52
CA LYS A 160 -9.84 15.90 2.94
C LYS A 160 -9.77 16.13 1.44
N VAL A 161 -10.22 15.17 0.64
CA VAL A 161 -10.02 15.17 -0.83
C VAL A 161 -11.25 14.67 -1.56
N SER A 162 -11.37 15.04 -2.83
CA SER A 162 -12.27 14.38 -3.77
C SER A 162 -11.47 13.87 -4.96
N ALA A 163 -11.38 12.54 -5.10
CA ALA A 163 -10.81 11.94 -6.30
C ALA A 163 -11.64 12.26 -7.56
N LEU A 164 -12.95 12.46 -7.41
CA LEU A 164 -13.87 12.70 -8.52
C LEU A 164 -13.81 14.14 -9.01
N ARG A 165 -13.88 15.11 -8.09
CA ARG A 165 -13.87 16.55 -8.40
C ARG A 165 -12.45 17.11 -8.55
N GLY A 166 -11.45 16.44 -8.00
CA GLY A 166 -10.05 16.88 -8.02
C GLY A 166 -9.64 17.72 -6.81
N ASP A 167 -10.51 17.85 -5.79
CA ASP A 167 -10.26 18.72 -4.65
C ASP A 167 -9.06 18.27 -3.83
N ASN A 168 -8.21 19.23 -3.48
CA ASN A 168 -7.05 19.07 -2.60
C ASN A 168 -6.07 17.96 -3.02
N LEU A 169 -6.13 17.50 -4.28
CA LEU A 169 -5.22 16.48 -4.79
C LEU A 169 -3.78 16.97 -4.84
N ASP A 170 -3.55 18.28 -5.00
CA ASP A 170 -2.20 18.83 -5.00
C ASP A 170 -1.52 18.75 -3.64
N GLU A 171 -2.28 18.86 -2.55
CA GLU A 171 -1.72 18.64 -1.21
C GLU A 171 -1.35 17.17 -1.02
N LEU A 172 -2.22 16.25 -1.46
CA LEU A 172 -1.93 14.82 -1.44
C LEU A 172 -0.71 14.48 -2.30
N LYS A 173 -0.58 15.05 -3.49
CA LYS A 173 0.62 14.90 -4.35
C LYS A 173 1.89 15.36 -3.65
N LYS A 174 1.87 16.51 -2.97
CA LYS A 174 3.01 17.00 -2.18
C LYS A 174 3.40 16.04 -1.06
N VAL A 175 2.41 15.47 -0.38
CA VAL A 175 2.63 14.47 0.68
C VAL A 175 3.29 13.19 0.13
N LEU A 176 2.90 12.76 -1.06
CA LEU A 176 3.35 11.51 -1.70
C LEU A 176 4.68 11.62 -2.45
N LYS A 177 5.08 12.84 -2.82
CA LYS A 177 6.26 13.09 -3.63
C LYS A 177 7.50 12.44 -3.00
N ASP A 178 8.25 11.73 -3.84
CA ASP A 178 9.52 11.07 -3.51
C ASP A 178 9.45 10.06 -2.35
N LYS A 179 8.25 9.50 -2.08
CA LYS A 179 8.01 8.54 -0.98
C LYS A 179 7.30 7.27 -1.43
N ARG A 180 7.77 6.12 -0.93
CA ARG A 180 7.10 4.83 -0.99
C ARG A 180 5.92 4.82 -0.01
N SER A 181 4.71 4.91 -0.54
CA SER A 181 3.50 5.11 0.25
C SER A 181 2.59 3.87 0.21
N LEU A 182 2.20 3.34 1.36
CA LEU A 182 1.23 2.25 1.47
C LEU A 182 -0.19 2.81 1.53
N PHE A 183 -1.07 2.44 0.60
CA PHE A 183 -2.47 2.86 0.62
C PHE A 183 -3.35 1.77 1.25
N SER A 184 -4.12 2.14 2.27
CA SER A 184 -5.04 1.24 2.98
C SER A 184 -6.45 1.85 3.09
N GLY A 185 -7.43 1.02 3.42
CA GLY A 185 -8.83 1.42 3.53
C GLY A 185 -9.80 0.35 3.05
N HIS A 186 -11.08 0.47 3.41
CA HIS A 186 -12.12 -0.47 2.98
C HIS A 186 -12.26 -0.54 1.45
N SER A 187 -12.86 -1.62 0.95
CA SER A 187 -13.28 -1.63 -0.46
C SER A 187 -14.26 -0.48 -0.70
N GLY A 188 -14.17 0.20 -1.84
CA GLY A 188 -15.09 1.28 -2.19
C GLY A 188 -14.76 2.68 -1.65
N VAL A 189 -13.84 2.87 -0.71
CA VAL A 189 -13.45 4.21 -0.19
C VAL A 189 -12.73 5.09 -1.23
N GLY A 190 -12.34 4.52 -2.38
CA GLY A 190 -11.76 5.25 -3.52
C GLY A 190 -10.23 5.18 -3.63
N LYS A 191 -9.58 4.14 -3.09
CA LYS A 191 -8.12 3.94 -3.20
C LYS A 191 -7.61 3.97 -4.65
N SER A 192 -8.18 3.15 -5.52
CA SER A 192 -7.80 3.10 -6.94
C SER A 192 -8.14 4.40 -7.68
N ALA A 193 -9.24 5.05 -7.31
CA ALA A 193 -9.63 6.33 -7.91
C ALA A 193 -8.62 7.43 -7.56
N LEU A 194 -8.20 7.53 -6.30
CA LEU A 194 -7.15 8.46 -5.88
C LEU A 194 -5.83 8.16 -6.59
N ALA A 195 -5.40 6.90 -6.64
CA ALA A 195 -4.16 6.52 -7.31
C ALA A 195 -4.17 6.90 -8.81
N ASN A 196 -5.29 6.69 -9.51
CA ASN A 196 -5.44 7.13 -10.91
C ASN A 196 -5.46 8.66 -11.06
N ALA A 197 -6.07 9.38 -10.12
CA ALA A 197 -6.13 10.84 -10.15
C ALA A 197 -4.77 11.50 -9.84
N ILE A 198 -3.95 10.85 -9.00
CA ILE A 198 -2.61 11.31 -8.64
C ILE A 198 -1.61 11.02 -9.76
N GLN A 199 -1.67 9.81 -10.33
CA GLN A 199 -0.80 9.38 -11.42
C GLN A 199 -1.64 9.03 -12.67
N PRO A 200 -1.84 10.01 -13.56
CA PRO A 200 -2.47 9.76 -14.86
C PRO A 200 -1.74 8.65 -15.61
N GLY A 201 -2.48 7.72 -16.20
CA GLY A 201 -1.93 6.58 -16.95
C GLY A 201 -1.69 5.30 -16.15
N LEU A 202 -1.90 5.30 -14.82
CA LEU A 202 -1.79 4.09 -13.99
C LEU A 202 -2.88 3.04 -14.31
N GLN A 203 -4.02 3.48 -14.88
CA GLN A 203 -5.12 2.64 -15.39
C GLN A 203 -5.57 1.53 -14.43
N LEU A 204 -5.54 1.78 -13.11
CA LEU A 204 -6.03 0.81 -12.13
C LEU A 204 -7.53 0.61 -12.31
N LYS A 205 -7.99 -0.64 -12.24
CA LYS A 205 -9.42 -0.96 -12.32
C LYS A 205 -10.16 -0.29 -11.16
N THR A 206 -11.06 0.63 -11.50
CA THR A 206 -12.01 1.26 -10.57
C THR A 206 -13.40 0.68 -10.84
N ASN A 207 -13.76 -0.40 -10.16
CA ASN A 207 -15.16 -0.84 -10.21
C ASN A 207 -15.99 0.06 -9.29
N LYS A 208 -17.14 0.56 -9.79
CA LYS A 208 -18.18 1.13 -8.94
C LYS A 208 -18.63 0.03 -7.97
N ILE A 209 -18.84 0.38 -6.71
CA ILE A 209 -19.37 -0.55 -5.70
C ILE A 209 -20.71 -1.03 -6.25
N SER A 210 -20.83 -2.32 -6.56
CA SER A 210 -22.11 -2.90 -6.96
C SER A 210 -23.04 -2.86 -5.76
N ASP A 211 -24.27 -2.36 -5.95
CA ASP A 211 -25.36 -2.39 -4.96
C ASP A 211 -25.76 -3.82 -4.50
N ALA A 212 -25.11 -4.84 -5.04
CA ALA A 212 -25.22 -6.23 -4.62
C ALA A 212 -23.90 -6.69 -3.98
N HIS A 213 -24.00 -7.15 -2.73
CA HIS A 213 -23.02 -7.88 -1.91
C HIS A 213 -22.24 -7.10 -0.85
N ASN A 214 -22.83 -7.13 0.35
CA ASN A 214 -22.27 -6.82 1.66
C ASN A 214 -21.19 -7.85 2.11
N LYS A 215 -20.34 -8.33 1.19
CA LYS A 215 -19.17 -9.17 1.50
C LYS A 215 -18.01 -8.77 0.59
N GLY A 216 -16.95 -8.28 1.21
CA GLY A 216 -15.79 -7.69 0.55
C GLY A 216 -15.10 -8.66 -0.41
N LEU A 217 -15.21 -8.36 -1.70
CA LEU A 217 -14.26 -8.83 -2.70
C LEU A 217 -13.09 -7.85 -2.72
N HIS A 218 -11.92 -8.31 -2.31
CA HIS A 218 -10.68 -7.57 -2.53
C HIS A 218 -10.38 -7.58 -4.03
N THR A 219 -10.60 -6.46 -4.71
CA THR A 219 -10.02 -6.23 -6.04
C THR A 219 -8.74 -5.44 -5.84
N THR A 220 -7.59 -6.06 -6.09
CA THR A 220 -6.31 -5.40 -6.34
C THR A 220 -5.76 -5.97 -7.63
#